data_AF-A0A8G1U0U6-F1
#
_entry.id   AF-A0A8G1U0U6-F1
#
_cell.length_a   1.000
_cell.length_b   1.000
_cell.length_c   1.000
_cell.angle_alpha   90.00
_cell.angle_beta   90.00
_cell.angle_gamma   90.00
#
_symmetry.space_group_name_H-M   'P 1'
#
loop_
_entity.id
_entity.type
_entity.pdbx_description
1 polymer ?
#
loop_
_entity_poly.entity_id
_entity_poly.type
_entity_poly.pdbx_seq_one_letter_code
_entity_poly.pdbx_strand_id
1 'polypeptide(L)'
;MINRIRVLTVQPSSFSARFAFLGIALRWTLGATPRPSRLLIGPHDLEPVGSEAAFWQFALRHAATGRSFLVTRGDRWDLAASVDGDEVRAFGRKFALRQCLF
;
A
#
# COMPACT_ATOMS: atom_id res chain seq x y z
N MET A 1 12.89 -16.89 4.98
CA MET A 1 12.26 -15.58 5.29
C MET A 1 10.91 -15.83 5.96
N ILE A 2 10.64 -15.15 7.06
CA ILE A 2 9.38 -15.32 7.79
C ILE A 2 8.24 -14.67 6.98
N ASN A 3 7.33 -15.47 6.46
CA ASN A 3 6.19 -15.08 5.62
C ASN A 3 5.05 -14.43 6.43
N ARG A 4 5.40 -13.52 7.34
CA ARG A 4 4.47 -12.81 8.22
C ARG A 4 3.81 -11.67 7.48
N ILE A 5 2.52 -11.50 7.73
CA ILE A 5 1.79 -10.31 7.32
C ILE A 5 2.16 -9.17 8.26
N ARG A 6 2.46 -8.01 7.68
CA ARG A 6 2.77 -6.78 8.42
C ARG A 6 1.82 -5.69 7.95
N VAL A 7 1.42 -4.83 8.88
CA VAL A 7 0.66 -3.62 8.59
C VAL A 7 1.58 -2.44 8.86
N LEU A 8 1.95 -1.71 7.82
CA LEU A 8 2.81 -0.55 7.90
C LEU A 8 1.97 0.71 7.74
N THR A 9 2.15 1.69 8.62
CA THR A 9 1.57 3.02 8.42
C THR A 9 2.47 3.82 7.49
N VAL A 10 1.90 4.43 6.46
CA VAL A 10 2.58 5.39 5.59
C VAL A 10 2.01 6.77 5.85
N GLN A 11 2.88 7.68 6.27
CA GLN A 11 2.58 9.08 6.47
C GLN A 11 3.55 9.92 5.63
N PRO A 12 3.05 10.87 4.82
CA PRO A 12 3.89 11.72 4.02
C PRO A 12 4.62 12.73 4.92
N SER A 13 5.91 12.95 4.63
CA SER A 13 6.76 13.90 5.36
C SER A 13 6.51 15.36 4.96
N SER A 14 5.81 15.58 3.84
CA SER A 14 5.50 16.92 3.31
C SER A 14 4.17 16.91 2.58
N PHE A 15 3.63 18.11 2.30
CA PHE A 15 2.40 18.24 1.51
C PHE A 15 2.55 17.66 0.11
N SER A 16 3.70 17.86 -0.56
CA SER A 16 3.97 17.29 -1.88
C SER A 16 4.07 15.77 -1.87
N ALA A 17 4.67 15.18 -0.83
CA ALA A 17 4.78 13.73 -0.69
C ALA A 17 3.42 13.03 -0.62
N ARG A 18 2.35 13.72 -0.20
CA ARG A 18 0.97 13.20 -0.22
C ARG A 18 0.52 12.77 -1.61
N PHE A 19 1.05 13.38 -2.66
CA PHE A 19 0.65 13.15 -4.04
C PHE A 19 1.58 12.20 -4.80
N ALA A 20 2.61 11.64 -4.13
CA ALA A 20 3.60 10.78 -4.78
C ALA A 20 2.97 9.56 -5.48
N PHE A 21 2.06 8.86 -4.80
CA PHE A 21 1.36 7.72 -5.38
C PHE A 21 0.40 8.12 -6.51
N LEU A 22 -0.22 9.30 -6.44
CA LEU A 22 -1.04 9.81 -7.54
C LEU A 22 -0.20 10.10 -8.78
N GLY A 23 0.98 10.69 -8.61
CA GLY A 23 1.91 10.91 -9.71
C GLY A 23 2.31 9.60 -10.40
N ILE A 24 2.57 8.54 -9.62
CA ILE A 24 2.87 7.20 -10.17
C ILE A 24 1.64 6.65 -10.93
N ALA A 25 0.45 6.73 -10.33
CA ALA A 25 -0.77 6.23 -10.94
C ALA A 25 -1.07 6.93 -12.28
N LEU A 26 -0.92 8.26 -12.33
CA LEU A 26 -1.07 9.07 -13.53
C LEU A 26 -0.09 8.64 -14.64
N ARG A 27 1.21 8.54 -14.30
CA ARG A 27 2.24 8.17 -15.29
C ARG A 27 2.04 6.76 -15.83
N TRP A 28 1.60 5.85 -14.98
CA TRP A 28 1.21 4.50 -15.41
C TRP A 28 0.00 4.52 -16.36
N THR A 29 -1.08 5.21 -15.97
CA THR A 29 -2.33 5.27 -16.77
C THR A 29 -2.08 5.89 -18.15
N LEU A 30 -1.23 6.92 -18.21
CA LEU A 30 -0.89 7.62 -19.45
C LEU A 30 0.14 6.87 -20.31
N GLY A 31 0.64 5.71 -19.88
CA GLY A 31 1.67 4.95 -20.59
C GLY A 31 3.06 5.59 -20.57
N ALA A 32 3.26 6.65 -19.78
CA ALA A 32 4.56 7.29 -19.62
C ALA A 32 5.56 6.43 -18.83
N THR A 33 5.05 5.50 -18.01
CA THR A 33 5.83 4.47 -17.32
C THR A 33 5.11 3.13 -17.38
N PRO A 34 5.82 2.00 -17.45
CA PRO A 34 5.20 0.68 -17.31
C PRO A 34 4.57 0.51 -15.92
N ARG A 35 3.75 -0.53 -15.76
CA ARG A 35 3.21 -0.94 -14.46
C ARG A 35 4.35 -0.99 -13.43
N PRO A 36 4.20 -0.37 -12.24
CA PRO A 36 5.22 -0.43 -11.21
C PRO A 36 5.47 -1.89 -10.79
N SER A 37 6.68 -2.39 -11.04
CA SER A 37 7.09 -3.72 -10.62
C SER A 37 7.54 -3.73 -9.16
N ARG A 38 8.22 -2.67 -8.73
CA ARG A 38 8.63 -2.44 -7.35
C ARG A 38 8.57 -0.95 -7.02
N LEU A 39 8.25 -0.62 -5.77
CA LEU A 39 8.17 0.73 -5.25
C LEU A 39 8.93 0.82 -3.93
N LEU A 40 9.87 1.75 -3.87
CA LEU A 40 10.56 2.09 -2.63
C LEU A 40 9.69 3.03 -1.80
N ILE A 41 9.21 2.55 -0.66
CA ILE A 41 8.41 3.30 0.31
C ILE A 41 9.16 3.33 1.64
N GLY A 42 9.85 4.44 1.91
CA GLY A 42 10.78 4.53 3.02
C GLY A 42 11.90 3.48 2.87
N PRO A 43 12.16 2.63 3.88
CA PRO A 43 13.16 1.56 3.78
C PRO A 43 12.63 0.29 3.10
N HIS A 44 11.37 0.26 2.65
CA HIS A 44 10.73 -0.93 2.12
C HIS A 44 10.66 -0.90 0.60
N ASP A 45 11.31 -1.85 -0.06
CA ASP A 45 11.18 -2.07 -1.49
C ASP A 45 10.13 -3.15 -1.77
N LEU A 46 8.95 -2.73 -2.26
CA LEU A 46 7.74 -3.54 -2.29
C LEU A 46 7.20 -3.75 -3.70
N GLU A 47 6.85 -4.99 -4.03
CA GLU A 47 6.10 -5.36 -5.24
C GLU A 47 4.59 -5.10 -5.02
N PRO A 48 3.97 -4.17 -5.77
CA PRO A 48 2.54 -3.92 -5.65
C PRO A 48 1.70 -4.99 -6.37
N VAL A 49 0.95 -5.75 -5.58
CA VAL A 49 0.06 -6.82 -6.01
C VAL A 49 -1.37 -6.30 -6.06
N GLY A 50 -2.00 -6.41 -7.23
CA GLY A 50 -3.37 -5.95 -7.45
C GLY A 50 -3.58 -5.38 -8.85
N SER A 51 -4.71 -4.73 -9.05
CA SER A 51 -5.06 -4.04 -10.30
C SER A 51 -4.63 -2.57 -10.27
N GLU A 52 -4.64 -1.95 -11.46
CA GLU A 52 -4.45 -0.51 -11.60
C GLU A 52 -5.50 0.30 -10.84
N ALA A 53 -6.77 -0.14 -10.91
CA ALA A 53 -7.86 0.48 -10.16
C ALA A 53 -7.61 0.44 -8.64
N ALA A 54 -7.09 -0.67 -8.10
CA ALA A 54 -6.74 -0.77 -6.68
C ALA A 54 -5.59 0.19 -6.31
N PHE A 55 -4.60 0.33 -7.18
CA PHE A 55 -3.52 1.30 -6.99
C PHE A 55 -4.06 2.75 -6.95
N TRP A 56 -4.96 3.09 -7.87
CA TRP A 56 -5.63 4.38 -7.91
C TRP A 56 -6.43 4.68 -6.66
N GLN A 57 -7.24 3.73 -6.21
CA GLN A 57 -8.01 3.87 -4.97
C GLN A 57 -7.09 4.11 -3.77
N PHE A 58 -5.99 3.37 -3.66
CA PHE A 58 -4.99 3.61 -2.63
C PHE A 58 -4.38 5.02 -2.75
N ALA A 59 -3.95 5.42 -3.94
CA ALA A 59 -3.32 6.71 -4.18
C ALA A 59 -4.23 7.88 -3.83
N LEU A 60 -5.49 7.83 -4.25
CA LEU A 60 -6.52 8.84 -3.94
C LEU A 60 -6.79 8.91 -2.44
N ARG A 61 -6.96 7.76 -1.78
CA ARG A 61 -7.15 7.71 -0.33
C ARG A 61 -5.96 8.31 0.42
N HIS A 62 -4.74 7.95 0.01
CA HIS A 62 -3.52 8.47 0.63
C HIS A 62 -3.41 9.99 0.47
N ALA A 63 -3.69 10.51 -0.73
CA ALA A 63 -3.66 11.95 -0.99
C ALA A 63 -4.71 12.71 -0.16
N ALA A 64 -5.95 12.19 -0.09
CA ALA A 64 -7.05 12.80 0.63
C ALA A 64 -6.80 12.83 2.15
N THR A 65 -6.40 11.70 2.72
CA THR A 65 -6.28 11.54 4.19
C THR A 65 -4.90 11.90 4.74
N GLY A 66 -3.86 11.93 3.90
CA GLY A 66 -2.48 12.12 4.36
C GLY A 66 -1.96 10.98 5.24
N ARG A 67 -2.62 9.81 5.26
CA ARG A 67 -2.16 8.61 5.97
C ARG A 67 -2.79 7.38 5.34
N SER A 68 -2.00 6.35 5.08
CA SER A 68 -2.52 5.07 4.59
C SER A 68 -1.84 3.89 5.27
N PHE A 69 -2.39 2.69 5.06
CA PHE A 69 -1.81 1.45 5.54
C PHE A 69 -1.34 0.62 4.34
N LEU A 70 -0.14 0.05 4.44
CA LEU A 70 0.32 -1.00 3.55
C LEU A 70 0.19 -2.32 4.28
N VAL A 71 -0.48 -3.28 3.67
CA VAL A 71 -0.47 -4.66 4.17
C VAL A 71 0.50 -5.45 3.31
N THR A 72 1.59 -5.89 3.94
CA THR A 72 2.69 -6.55 3.24
C THR A 72 2.86 -7.99 3.70
N ARG A 73 3.40 -8.83 2.81
CA ARG A 73 3.79 -10.21 3.09
C ARG A 73 5.07 -10.52 2.31
N GLY A 74 6.19 -10.62 3.03
CA GLY A 74 7.51 -10.62 2.41
C GLY A 74 7.81 -9.25 1.81
N ASP A 75 8.16 -9.22 0.53
CA ASP A 75 8.36 -7.99 -0.25
C ASP A 75 7.13 -7.60 -1.08
N ARG A 76 6.00 -8.31 -0.91
CA ARG A 76 4.77 -8.02 -1.64
C ARG A 76 3.87 -7.11 -0.82
N TRP A 77 3.27 -6.14 -1.48
CA TRP A 77 2.26 -5.24 -0.92
C TRP A 77 0.93 -5.48 -1.62
N ASP A 78 -0.12 -5.81 -0.86
CA ASP A 78 -1.46 -5.94 -1.42
C ASP A 78 -2.16 -4.58 -1.51
N LEU A 79 -2.43 -4.15 -2.75
CA LEU A 79 -3.10 -2.89 -3.08
C LEU A 79 -4.58 -2.89 -2.71
N ALA A 80 -5.23 -4.06 -2.75
CA ALA A 80 -6.64 -4.21 -2.45
C ALA A 80 -6.88 -4.48 -0.95
N ALA A 81 -5.82 -4.48 -0.14
CA ALA A 81 -5.95 -4.74 1.27
C ALA A 81 -6.76 -3.66 1.98
N SER A 82 -7.59 -4.09 2.92
CA SER A 82 -8.36 -3.22 3.78
C SER A 82 -8.12 -3.57 5.24
N VAL A 83 -8.18 -2.55 6.09
CA VAL A 83 -8.13 -2.68 7.55
C VAL A 83 -9.40 -2.02 8.06
N ASP A 84 -10.23 -2.81 8.74
CA ASP A 84 -11.52 -2.39 9.28
C ASP A 84 -11.65 -2.90 10.72
N GLY A 85 -11.61 -1.99 11.69
CA GLY A 85 -11.56 -2.34 13.10
C GLY A 85 -10.41 -3.30 13.44
N ASP A 86 -10.77 -4.50 13.87
CA ASP A 86 -9.87 -5.61 14.19
C ASP A 86 -9.71 -6.63 13.05
N GLU A 87 -10.28 -6.39 11.86
CA GLU A 87 -10.15 -7.26 10.69
C GLU A 87 -9.20 -6.66 9.65
N VAL A 88 -8.24 -7.47 9.18
CA VAL A 88 -7.40 -7.15 8.01
C VAL A 88 -7.79 -8.10 6.88
N ARG A 89 -8.21 -7.54 5.75
CA ARG A 89 -8.39 -8.29 4.50
C ARG A 89 -7.18 -8.06 3.63
N ALA A 90 -6.43 -9.11 3.32
CA ALA A 90 -5.27 -9.04 2.45
C ALA A 90 -4.96 -10.40 1.83
N PHE A 91 -4.34 -10.40 0.66
CA PHE A 91 -3.93 -11.57 -0.11
C PHE A 91 -5.06 -12.61 -0.26
N GLY A 92 -6.29 -12.14 -0.47
CA GLY A 92 -7.49 -12.98 -0.61
C GLY A 92 -7.93 -13.67 0.68
N ARG A 93 -7.45 -13.25 1.85
CA ARG A 93 -7.75 -13.83 3.15
C ARG A 93 -8.14 -12.76 4.17
N LYS A 94 -8.83 -13.19 5.21
CA LYS A 94 -9.18 -12.37 6.38
C LYS A 94 -8.29 -12.76 7.56
N PHE A 95 -7.85 -11.77 8.33
CA PHE A 95 -7.02 -11.93 9.52
C PHE A 95 -7.61 -11.11 10.66
N ALA A 96 -7.62 -11.67 11.87
CA ALA A 96 -7.93 -10.89 13.07
C ALA A 96 -6.65 -10.23 13.60
N LEU A 97 -6.68 -8.91 13.79
CA LEU A 97 -5.68 -8.14 14.51
C LEU A 97 -5.79 -8.45 15.99
N ARG A 98 -5.02 -9.43 16.45
CA ARG A 98 -4.78 -9.60 17.88
C ARG A 98 -3.67 -8.64 18.28
N GLN A 99 -3.92 -7.80 19.28
CA GLN A 99 -2.88 -6.94 19.87
C GLN A 99 -1.67 -7.80 20.22
N CYS A 100 -0.54 -7.53 19.57
CA CYS A 100 0.76 -7.99 20.04
C CYS A 100 1.17 -7.05 21.17
N LEU A 101 0.86 -7.42 22.41
CA LEU A 101 1.44 -6.81 23.61
C LEU A 101 2.89 -7.28 23.71
N PHE A 102 3.80 -6.65 22.98
CA PHE A 102 5.24 -6.83 23.11
C PHE A 102 5.94 -5.48 22.98
#